data_AF-A0A0F8YSJ7-F1
#
_entry.id   AF-A0A0F8YSJ7-F1
#
_cell.length_a   1.000
_cell.length_b   1.000
_cell.length_c   1.000
_cell.angle_alpha   90.00
_cell.angle_beta   90.00
_cell.angle_gamma   90.00
#
_symmetry.space_group_name_H-M   'P 1'
#
loop_
_entity.id
_entity.type
_entity.pdbx_description
1 polymer ?
#
loop_
_entity_poly.entity_id
_entity_poly.type
_entity_poly.pdbx_seq_one_letter_code
_entity_poly.pdbx_strand_id
1 'polypeptide(L)'
;ALARRQRSARRRYELDEDWVIQRLMRMADAGDILAKFKRVLPSGKLDWDFTGATQDELAVVNELTVTTRTDVAGAKVVKMKIGSSDPHNALVSLMRRLGLFKDRLRLDGELSLVERISRGRDRARVPVALPPKPDREE
;
A
#
# COMPACT_ATOMS: atom_id res chain seq x y z
N ALA A 1 4.66 18.66 11.52
CA ALA A 1 3.73 17.69 12.17
C ALA A 1 4.07 16.22 11.88
N LEU A 2 4.32 15.83 10.62
CA LEU A 2 4.63 14.44 10.23
C LEU A 2 5.84 13.83 10.94
N ALA A 3 6.96 14.55 10.99
CA ALA A 3 8.21 14.08 11.60
C ALA A 3 8.10 13.79 13.11
N ARG A 4 7.14 14.43 13.81
CA ARG A 4 6.86 14.17 15.23
C ARG A 4 6.07 12.87 15.40
N ARG A 5 5.06 12.65 14.54
CA ARG A 5 4.25 11.42 14.52
C ARG A 5 5.09 10.20 14.16
N GLN A 6 5.97 10.31 13.15
CA GLN A 6 6.88 9.24 12.75
C GLN A 6 7.84 8.84 13.89
N ARG A 7 8.40 9.82 14.61
CA ARG A 7 9.25 9.55 15.78
C ARG A 7 8.50 8.85 16.93
N SER A 8 7.26 9.25 17.20
CA SER A 8 6.44 8.60 18.24
C SER A 8 5.98 7.18 17.86
N ALA A 9 5.83 6.87 16.57
CA ALA A 9 5.51 5.51 16.12
C ALA A 9 6.74 4.59 16.23
N ARG A 10 7.91 5.06 15.75
CA ARG A 10 9.18 4.33 15.84
C ARG A 10 9.54 3.95 17.28
N ARG A 11 9.34 4.86 18.23
CA ARG A 11 9.64 4.60 19.65
C ARG A 11 8.66 3.65 20.34
N ARG A 12 7.43 3.50 19.85
CA ARG A 12 6.40 2.68 20.51
C ARG A 12 6.38 1.23 20.03
N TYR A 13 6.80 0.99 18.80
CA TYR A 13 6.69 -0.30 18.16
C TYR A 13 8.02 -0.86 17.66
N GLU A 14 9.13 -0.15 17.89
CA GLU A 14 10.48 -0.49 17.37
C GLU A 14 10.44 -0.92 15.89
N LEU A 15 9.55 -0.28 15.11
CA LEU A 15 9.45 -0.51 13.68
C LEU A 15 10.68 0.11 13.03
N ASP A 16 11.72 -0.69 12.91
CA ASP A 16 12.89 -0.37 12.13
C ASP A 16 12.58 -0.48 10.63
N GLU A 17 13.45 0.10 9.83
CA GLU A 17 13.28 0.11 8.38
C GLU A 17 13.47 -1.29 7.78
N ASP A 18 14.38 -2.06 8.35
CA ASP A 18 14.74 -3.40 7.90
C ASP A 18 13.57 -4.38 8.08
N TRP A 19 12.81 -4.26 9.17
CA TRP A 19 11.62 -5.04 9.50
C TRP A 19 10.53 -4.81 8.47
N VAL A 20 10.31 -3.55 8.06
CA VAL A 20 9.34 -3.22 7.01
C VAL A 20 9.79 -3.81 5.68
N ILE A 21 11.07 -3.68 5.33
CA ILE A 21 11.63 -4.25 4.09
C ILE A 21 11.50 -5.77 4.09
N GLN A 22 11.90 -6.45 5.16
CA GLN A 22 11.79 -7.91 5.29
C GLN A 22 10.33 -8.39 5.21
N ARG A 23 9.38 -7.62 5.74
CA ARG A 23 7.95 -7.95 5.63
C ARG A 23 7.46 -7.79 4.19
N LEU A 24 7.84 -6.72 3.51
CA LEU A 24 7.48 -6.49 2.11
C LEU A 24 8.10 -7.54 1.17
N MET A 25 9.35 -7.95 1.41
CA MET A 25 9.99 -9.03 0.65
C MET A 25 9.23 -10.34 0.81
N ARG A 26 8.88 -10.73 2.05
CA ARG A 26 8.07 -11.94 2.29
C ARG A 26 6.70 -11.91 1.60
N MET A 27 6.07 -10.74 1.54
CA MET A 27 4.80 -10.59 0.82
C MET A 27 4.96 -10.70 -0.70
N ALA A 28 6.10 -10.24 -1.23
CA ALA A 28 6.43 -10.38 -2.65
C ALA A 28 6.73 -11.85 -3.02
N ASP A 29 7.46 -12.57 -2.16
CA ASP A 29 7.84 -13.97 -2.36
C ASP A 29 6.73 -14.97 -1.99
N ALA A 30 5.55 -14.47 -1.63
CA ALA A 30 4.43 -15.26 -1.14
C ALA A 30 4.00 -16.40 -2.07
N GLY A 31 4.01 -16.13 -3.38
CA GLY A 31 3.66 -17.14 -4.38
C GLY A 31 4.62 -18.33 -4.37
N ASP A 32 5.92 -18.06 -4.24
CA ASP A 32 6.98 -19.07 -4.28
C ASP A 32 7.04 -19.86 -2.97
N ILE A 33 6.90 -19.18 -1.83
CA ILE A 33 6.81 -19.82 -0.50
C ILE A 33 5.65 -20.81 -0.46
N LEU A 34 4.49 -20.43 -1.00
CA LEU A 34 3.29 -21.26 -0.98
C LEU A 34 3.31 -22.34 -2.07
N ALA A 35 4.07 -22.17 -3.14
CA ALA A 35 4.10 -23.12 -4.26
C ALA A 35 4.51 -24.54 -3.84
N LYS A 36 5.43 -24.67 -2.87
CA LYS A 36 5.90 -25.96 -2.37
C LYS A 36 4.81 -26.81 -1.69
N PHE A 37 3.72 -26.18 -1.27
CA PHE A 37 2.58 -26.87 -0.64
C PHE A 37 1.52 -27.31 -1.66
N LYS A 38 1.67 -26.96 -2.94
CA LYS A 38 0.77 -27.44 -4.00
C LYS A 38 1.11 -28.89 -4.32
N ARG A 39 0.12 -29.77 -4.20
CA ARG A 39 0.23 -31.17 -4.59
C ARG A 39 -0.78 -31.49 -5.67
N VAL A 40 -0.35 -32.32 -6.62
CA VAL A 40 -1.25 -32.91 -7.61
C VAL A 40 -1.61 -34.29 -7.12
N LEU A 41 -2.89 -34.52 -6.85
CA LEU A 41 -3.41 -35.82 -6.46
C LEU A 41 -3.41 -36.77 -7.67
N PRO A 42 -3.44 -38.10 -7.46
CA PRO A 42 -3.54 -39.08 -8.54
C PRO A 42 -4.76 -38.88 -9.45
N SER A 43 -5.80 -38.22 -8.95
CA SER A 43 -6.99 -37.81 -9.71
C SER A 43 -6.76 -36.64 -10.67
N GLY A 44 -5.54 -36.08 -10.73
CA GLY A 44 -5.21 -34.86 -11.48
C GLY A 44 -5.70 -33.56 -10.83
N LYS A 45 -6.32 -33.62 -9.65
CA LYS A 45 -6.76 -32.44 -8.90
C LYS A 45 -5.59 -31.78 -8.18
N LEU A 46 -5.54 -30.45 -8.21
CA LEU A 46 -4.64 -29.67 -7.39
C LEU A 46 -5.22 -29.58 -5.97
N ASP A 47 -4.40 -29.91 -4.98
CA ASP A 47 -4.69 -29.79 -3.57
C ASP A 47 -3.56 -29.05 -2.85
N TRP A 48 -3.83 -28.59 -1.63
CA TRP A 48 -2.83 -27.94 -0.79
C TRP A 48 -2.53 -28.80 0.43
N ASP A 49 -1.26 -29.09 0.64
CA ASP A 49 -0.77 -29.81 1.80
C ASP A 49 0.19 -28.91 2.59
N PHE A 50 -0.30 -28.38 3.72
CA PHE A 50 0.48 -27.57 4.65
C PHE A 50 1.12 -28.39 5.77
N THR A 51 1.16 -29.72 5.65
CA THR A 51 1.82 -30.57 6.65
C THR A 51 3.31 -30.21 6.71
N GLY A 52 3.78 -29.80 7.89
CA GLY A 52 5.16 -29.35 8.10
C GLY A 52 5.43 -27.88 7.75
N ALA A 53 4.40 -27.09 7.46
CA ALA A 53 4.56 -25.65 7.27
C ALA A 53 5.04 -24.97 8.57
N THR A 54 6.03 -24.09 8.45
CA THR A 54 6.46 -23.27 9.60
C THR A 54 5.48 -22.11 9.83
N GLN A 55 5.53 -21.53 11.03
CA GLN A 55 4.67 -20.39 11.37
C GLN A 55 4.91 -19.19 10.43
N ASP A 56 6.14 -18.98 10.00
CA ASP A 56 6.51 -17.90 9.08
C ASP A 56 5.92 -18.10 7.67
N GLU A 57 5.83 -19.35 7.22
CA GLU A 57 5.26 -19.69 5.91
C GLU A 57 3.74 -19.58 5.90
N LEU A 58 3.11 -19.97 7.02
CA LEU A 58 1.67 -19.77 7.23
C LEU A 58 1.31 -18.30 7.39
N ALA A 59 2.20 -17.46 7.92
CA ALA A 59 1.97 -16.03 8.09
C ALA A 59 1.82 -15.26 6.76
N VAL A 60 2.13 -15.90 5.64
CA VAL A 60 1.95 -15.35 4.29
C VAL A 60 0.56 -15.60 3.73
N VAL A 61 -0.19 -16.54 4.32
CA VAL A 61 -1.58 -16.81 3.96
C VAL A 61 -2.46 -15.70 4.54
N ASN A 62 -3.14 -14.96 3.67
CA ASN A 62 -4.05 -13.89 4.06
C ASN A 62 -5.50 -14.36 4.22
N GLU A 63 -5.91 -15.37 3.46
CA GLU A 63 -7.28 -15.88 3.45
C GLU A 63 -7.27 -17.40 3.30
N LEU A 64 -8.04 -18.10 4.14
CA LEU A 64 -8.33 -19.53 3.99
C LEU A 64 -9.85 -19.73 3.97
N THR A 65 -10.38 -20.13 2.82
CA THR A 65 -11.82 -20.33 2.63
C THR A 65 -12.08 -21.78 2.21
N VAL A 66 -12.81 -22.51 3.05
CA VAL A 66 -13.24 -23.89 2.77
C VAL A 66 -14.73 -23.87 2.43
N THR A 67 -15.07 -24.29 1.22
CA THR A 67 -16.45 -24.36 0.74
C THR A 67 -16.84 -25.81 0.50
N THR A 68 -17.83 -26.29 1.24
CA THR A 68 -18.41 -27.63 1.03
C THR A 68 -19.67 -27.47 0.20
N ARG A 69 -19.69 -28.05 -1.00
CA ARG A 69 -20.88 -28.12 -1.86
C ARG A 69 -21.29 -29.57 -2.03
N THR A 70 -22.58 -29.84 -1.95
CA THR A 70 -23.12 -31.15 -2.32
C THR A 70 -23.36 -31.12 -3.83
N ASP A 71 -22.72 -32.03 -4.55
CA ASP A 71 -22.92 -32.21 -5.98
C ASP A 71 -24.30 -32.84 -6.26
N VAL A 72 -24.76 -32.77 -7.51
CA VAL A 72 -26.06 -33.28 -7.98
C VAL A 72 -26.20 -34.80 -7.75
N ALA A 73 -25.07 -35.51 -7.64
CA ALA A 73 -24.99 -36.93 -7.30
C ALA A 73 -24.95 -37.23 -5.79
N GLY A 74 -25.12 -36.22 -4.91
CA GLY A 74 -25.08 -36.38 -3.45
C GLY A 74 -23.67 -36.41 -2.85
N ALA A 75 -22.62 -36.35 -3.66
CA ALA A 75 -21.24 -36.33 -3.20
C ALA A 75 -20.84 -34.95 -2.63
N LYS A 76 -20.20 -34.91 -1.46
CA LYS A 76 -19.66 -33.67 -0.89
C LYS A 76 -18.35 -33.30 -1.58
N VAL A 77 -18.35 -32.18 -2.30
CA VAL A 77 -17.17 -31.55 -2.89
C VAL A 77 -16.67 -30.46 -1.94
N VAL A 78 -15.48 -30.67 -1.37
CA VAL A 78 -14.78 -29.65 -0.58
C VAL A 78 -13.85 -28.89 -1.52
N LYS A 79 -14.05 -27.58 -1.64
CA LYS A 79 -13.16 -26.68 -2.39
C LYS A 79 -12.49 -25.73 -1.41
N MET A 80 -11.16 -25.82 -1.34
CA MET A 80 -10.32 -24.93 -0.55
C MET A 80 -9.74 -23.83 -1.45
N LYS A 81 -9.87 -22.58 -1.01
CA LYS A 81 -9.27 -21.40 -1.63
C LYS A 81 -8.30 -20.80 -0.62
N ILE A 82 -7.07 -20.57 -1.06
CA ILE A 82 -6.04 -19.87 -0.29
C ILE A 82 -5.73 -18.56 -1.01
N GLY A 83 -5.91 -17.46 -0.29
CA GLY A 83 -5.50 -16.12 -0.73
C GLY A 83 -4.11 -15.79 -0.18
N SER A 84 -3.20 -15.40 -1.07
CA SER A 84 -1.89 -14.85 -0.69
C SER A 84 -1.95 -13.33 -0.61
N SER A 85 -0.96 -12.73 0.03
CA SER A 85 -0.66 -11.31 -0.11
C SER A 85 -0.44 -10.92 -1.57
N ASP A 86 -0.77 -9.67 -1.91
CA ASP A 86 -0.59 -9.10 -3.24
C ASP A 86 0.90 -8.76 -3.48
N PRO A 87 1.61 -9.55 -4.30
CA PRO A 87 3.04 -9.37 -4.51
C PRO A 87 3.33 -8.09 -5.32
N HIS A 88 2.40 -7.65 -6.18
CA HIS A 88 2.58 -6.45 -6.99
C HIS A 88 2.72 -5.23 -6.07
N ASN A 89 1.76 -5.04 -5.17
CA ASN A 89 1.75 -3.88 -4.28
C ASN A 89 2.95 -3.88 -3.31
N ALA A 90 3.42 -5.07 -2.91
CA ALA A 90 4.64 -5.19 -2.11
C ALA A 90 5.89 -4.74 -2.91
N LEU A 91 6.04 -5.20 -4.15
CA LEU A 91 7.14 -4.81 -5.03
C LEU A 91 7.10 -3.32 -5.38
N VAL A 92 5.92 -2.74 -5.63
CA VAL A 92 5.77 -1.30 -5.86
C VAL A 92 6.23 -0.50 -4.64
N SER A 93 5.84 -0.93 -3.45
CA SER A 93 6.28 -0.29 -2.20
C SER A 93 7.81 -0.32 -2.05
N LEU A 94 8.44 -1.46 -2.36
CA LEU A 94 9.90 -1.61 -2.36
C LEU A 94 10.58 -0.73 -3.42
N MET A 95 10.09 -0.74 -4.66
CA MET A 95 10.63 0.06 -5.76
C MET A 95 10.53 1.57 -5.49
N ARG A 96 9.46 2.03 -4.84
CA ARG A 96 9.33 3.43 -4.38
C ARG A 96 10.38 3.77 -3.32
N ARG A 97 10.62 2.86 -2.38
CA ARG A 97 11.62 3.08 -1.31
C ARG A 97 13.05 3.14 -1.86
N LEU A 98 13.37 2.27 -2.81
CA LEU A 98 14.68 2.19 -3.45
C LEU A 98 14.90 3.26 -4.54
N GLY A 99 13.90 4.10 -4.83
CA GLY A 99 14.01 5.12 -5.88
C GLY A 99 14.11 4.55 -7.30
N LEU A 100 13.62 3.32 -7.53
CA LEU A 100 13.65 2.67 -8.85
C LEU A 100 12.59 3.24 -9.80
N PHE A 101 11.53 3.87 -9.27
CA PHE A 101 10.56 4.59 -10.09
C PHE A 101 11.17 5.88 -10.63
N LYS A 102 11.26 5.96 -11.96
CA LYS A 102 11.62 7.18 -12.68
C LYS A 102 10.35 7.80 -13.26
N ASP A 103 9.63 8.55 -12.44
CA ASP A 103 8.51 9.33 -12.94
C ASP A 103 9.04 10.53 -13.74
N ARG A 104 8.77 10.54 -15.05
CA ARG A 104 9.05 11.68 -15.91
C ARG A 104 7.90 12.67 -15.77
N LEU A 105 8.05 13.63 -14.87
CA LEU A 105 7.11 14.75 -14.74
C LEU A 105 7.42 15.78 -15.84
N ARG A 106 6.49 15.97 -16.79
CA ARG A 106 6.49 17.17 -17.63
C ARG A 106 5.82 18.29 -16.87
N LEU A 107 6.61 19.29 -16.48
CA LEU A 107 6.13 20.52 -15.87
C LEU A 107 5.99 21.60 -16.95
N ASP A 108 4.89 21.56 -17.70
CA ASP A 108 4.50 22.67 -18.56
C ASP A 108 3.84 23.74 -17.68
N GLY A 109 4.67 24.45 -16.92
CA GLY A 109 4.21 25.31 -15.85
C GLY A 109 5.27 26.27 -15.34
N GLU A 110 6.22 26.66 -16.18
CA GLU A 110 6.92 27.92 -15.94
C GLU A 110 5.95 29.04 -16.32
N LEU A 111 5.13 29.49 -15.36
CA LEU A 111 4.72 30.88 -15.40
C LEU A 111 6.02 31.68 -15.47
N SER A 112 6.27 32.29 -16.62
CA SER A 112 7.42 33.16 -16.85
C SER A 112 7.60 34.05 -15.63
N LEU A 113 8.86 34.28 -15.22
CA LEU A 113 9.19 35.17 -14.11
C LEU A 113 8.41 36.49 -14.20
N VAL A 114 8.20 36.97 -15.44
CA VAL A 114 7.41 38.16 -15.79
C VAL A 114 5.94 38.00 -15.37
N GLU A 115 5.31 36.86 -15.63
CA GLU A 115 3.91 36.61 -15.30
C GLU A 115 3.68 36.50 -13.78
N ARG A 116 4.65 35.94 -13.05
CA ARG A 116 4.63 35.93 -11.56
C ARG A 116 4.75 37.34 -11.00
N ILE A 117 5.64 38.16 -11.57
CA ILE A 117 5.85 39.56 -11.16
C ILE A 117 4.61 40.40 -11.46
N SER A 118 4.01 40.26 -12.64
CA SER A 118 2.78 40.98 -13.03
C SER A 118 1.62 40.68 -12.09
N ARG A 119 1.37 39.40 -11.78
CA ARG A 119 0.32 39.01 -10.82
C ARG A 119 0.57 39.54 -9.41
N GLY A 120 1.83 39.63 -8.98
CA GLY A 120 2.19 40.25 -7.70
C GLY A 120 1.90 41.75 -7.67
N ARG A 121 2.20 42.44 -8.78
CA ARG A 121 1.94 43.87 -8.95
C ARG A 121 0.45 44.20 -9.03
N ASP A 122 -0.35 43.35 -9.67
CA ASP A 122 -1.80 43.51 -9.73
C ASP A 122 -2.45 43.37 -8.34
N ARG A 123 -1.97 42.43 -7.53
CA ARG A 123 -2.42 42.29 -6.13
C ARG A 123 -2.05 43.49 -5.27
N ALA A 124 -0.87 44.07 -5.46
CA ALA A 124 -0.43 45.26 -4.73
C ALA A 124 -1.15 46.55 -5.16
N ARG A 125 -1.77 46.55 -6.35
CA ARG A 125 -2.54 47.69 -6.87
C ARG A 125 -4.00 47.70 -6.44
N VAL A 126 -4.53 46.61 -5.90
CA VAL A 126 -5.88 46.63 -5.31
C VAL A 126 -5.81 47.47 -4.03
N PRO A 127 -6.52 48.61 -3.94
CA PRO A 127 -6.56 49.37 -2.70
C PRO A 127 -7.24 48.49 -1.66
N VAL A 128 -6.52 48.16 -0.59
CA VAL A 128 -7.12 47.54 0.59
C VAL A 128 -8.07 48.59 1.16
N ALA A 129 -9.38 48.40 0.99
CA ALA A 129 -10.38 49.20 1.66
C ALA A 129 -10.15 49.05 3.17
N LEU A 130 -9.69 50.12 3.82
CA LEU A 130 -9.57 50.17 5.27
C LEU A 130 -10.98 49.97 5.86
N PRO A 131 -11.14 49.11 6.88
CA PRO A 131 -12.43 48.94 7.53
C PRO A 131 -12.90 50.29 8.12
N PRO A 132 -14.22 50.57 8.09
CA PRO A 132 -14.75 51.83 8.61
C PRO A 132 -14.38 51.98 10.09
N LYS A 133 -13.92 53.18 10.46
CA LYS A 133 -13.61 53.49 11.86
C LYS A 133 -14.89 53.39 12.68
N PRO A 134 -14.85 52.77 13.87
CA PRO A 134 -16.02 52.72 14.74
C PRO A 134 -16.40 54.14 15.14
N ASP A 135 -17.68 54.46 14.98
CA ASP A 135 -18.26 55.73 15.41
C ASP A 135 -18.01 55.90 16.91
N ARG A 136 -17.47 57.07 17.28
CA ARG A 136 -17.35 57.44 18.68
C ARG A 136 -18.75 57.80 19.16
N GLU A 137 -19.34 56.93 19.97
CA GLU A 137 -20.53 57.24 20.76
C GLU A 137 -20.18 58.41 21.72
N GLU A 138 -20.95 59.50 21.63
CA GLU A 138 -20.95 60.62 22.57
C GLU A 138 -21.69 60.28 23.88
#